data_AF-A0A1G6HJG8-F1
#
_entry.id   AF-A0A1G6HJG8-F1
#
_cell.length_a   1.000
_cell.length_b   1.000
_cell.length_c   1.000
_cell.angle_alpha   90.00
_cell.angle_beta   90.00
_cell.angle_gamma   90.00
#
_symmetry.space_group_name_H-M   'P 1'
#
loop_
_entity.id
_entity.type
_entity.pdbx_description
1 polymer ?
#
loop_
_entity_poly.entity_id
_entity_poly.type
_entity_poly.pdbx_seq_one_letter_code
_entity_poly.pdbx_strand_id
1 'polypeptide(L)'
;MDQLDIAEDLQQVKDQVAILGARGYDVTLDEAIASTLKRGLQEMIDHRTDGSYYTVKWSANGKRLEVFDIYRDRIGQVEPESDSLVQDFHNSDQLVWNRFDIALRQLISR
;
A
#
# COMPACT_ATOMS: atom_id res chain seq x y z
N MET A 1 18.97 -2.50 5.48
CA MET A 1 17.60 -2.85 5.86
C MET A 1 17.18 -3.95 4.91
N ASP A 2 16.81 -5.13 5.41
CA ASP A 2 16.22 -6.18 4.59
C ASP A 2 14.94 -5.62 3.96
N GLN A 3 15.06 -5.11 2.74
CA GLN A 3 13.94 -4.66 1.94
C GLN A 3 13.23 -5.93 1.47
N LEU A 4 12.35 -6.46 2.32
CA LEU A 4 11.41 -7.49 1.89
C LEU A 4 10.65 -6.95 0.68
N ASP A 5 10.56 -7.75 -0.37
CA ASP A 5 9.85 -7.40 -1.60
C ASP A 5 8.40 -7.01 -1.30
N ILE A 6 7.74 -6.27 -2.19
CA ILE A 6 6.33 -5.93 -1.98
C ILE A 6 5.55 -7.23 -2.15
N ALA A 7 4.96 -7.71 -1.06
CA ALA A 7 4.12 -8.89 -1.10
C ALA A 7 2.91 -8.66 -2.03
N GLU A 8 2.76 -9.51 -3.05
CA GLU A 8 1.68 -9.41 -4.04
C GLU A 8 0.37 -10.00 -3.51
N ASP A 9 0.43 -10.91 -2.52
CA ASP A 9 -0.74 -11.60 -2.00
C ASP A 9 -0.65 -11.79 -0.48
N LEU A 10 -1.79 -12.09 0.15
CA LEU A 10 -1.88 -12.30 1.59
C LEU A 10 -0.95 -13.41 2.11
N GLN A 11 -0.70 -14.46 1.31
CA GLN A 11 0.25 -15.52 1.68
C GLN A 11 1.68 -14.99 1.82
N GLN A 12 2.12 -14.12 0.90
CA GLN A 12 3.45 -13.52 0.96
C GLN A 12 3.59 -12.61 2.18
N VAL A 13 2.53 -11.87 2.54
CA VAL A 13 2.55 -11.04 3.77
C VAL A 13 2.68 -11.92 5.02
N LYS A 14 1.97 -13.05 5.09
CA LYS A 14 2.07 -13.99 6.21
C LYS A 14 3.47 -14.58 6.35
N ASP A 15 4.10 -14.94 5.24
CA ASP A 15 5.48 -15.43 5.22
C ASP A 15 6.45 -14.36 5.74
N GLN A 16 6.29 -13.11 5.29
CA GLN A 16 7.08 -11.98 5.78
C GLN A 16 6.92 -11.76 7.30
N VAL A 17 5.69 -11.83 7.82
CA VAL A 17 5.43 -11.75 9.27
C VAL A 17 6.14 -12.89 10.01
N ALA A 18 6.10 -14.11 9.49
CA ALA A 18 6.78 -15.25 10.11
C ALA A 18 8.32 -15.07 10.12
N ILE A 19 8.90 -14.57 9.02
CA ILE A 19 10.32 -14.26 8.92
C ILE A 19 10.71 -13.16 9.94
N LEU A 20 9.91 -12.11 10.04
CA LEU A 20 10.14 -11.02 10.99
C LEU A 20 10.02 -11.50 12.44
N GLY A 21 9.02 -12.33 12.74
CA GLY A 21 8.85 -12.97 14.04
C GLY A 21 10.03 -13.85 14.42
N ALA A 22 10.55 -14.66 13.49
CA ALA A 22 11.75 -15.49 13.70
C ALA A 22 13.01 -14.65 13.97
N ARG A 23 13.03 -13.39 13.53
CA ARG A 23 14.12 -12.42 13.76
C ARG A 23 13.92 -11.59 15.03
N GLY A 24 12.86 -11.84 15.79
CA GLY A 24 12.56 -11.15 17.05
C GLY A 24 11.79 -9.84 16.88
N TYR A 25 11.23 -9.56 15.70
CA TYR A 25 10.32 -8.44 15.49
C TYR A 25 8.88 -8.86 15.78
N ASP A 26 8.19 -8.10 16.61
CA ASP A 26 6.75 -8.25 16.84
C ASP A 26 6.01 -7.36 15.84
N VAL A 27 5.64 -7.92 14.69
CA VAL A 27 4.86 -7.25 13.64
C VAL A 27 3.58 -8.04 13.45
N THR A 28 2.44 -7.39 13.62
CA THR A 28 1.16 -8.05 13.36
C THR A 28 0.90 -8.19 11.86
N LEU A 29 0.01 -9.13 11.49
CA LEU A 29 -0.37 -9.31 10.10
C LEU A 29 -0.98 -8.03 9.50
N ASP A 30 -1.83 -7.34 10.26
CA ASP A 30 -2.44 -6.07 9.81
C ASP A 30 -1.41 -4.96 9.60
N GLU A 31 -0.39 -4.86 10.47
CA GLU A 31 0.71 -3.90 10.28
C GLU A 31 1.57 -4.23 9.06
N ALA A 32 1.84 -5.52 8.83
CA ALA A 32 2.55 -5.97 7.65
C ALA A 32 1.75 -5.67 6.38
N ILE A 33 0.44 -5.95 6.36
CA ILE A 33 -0.46 -5.59 5.25
C ILE A 33 -0.44 -4.06 5.04
N ALA A 34 -0.60 -3.27 6.10
CA ALA A 34 -0.61 -1.82 6.00
C ALA A 34 0.72 -1.26 5.44
N SER A 35 1.85 -1.86 5.83
CA SER A 35 3.16 -1.54 5.27
C SER A 35 3.25 -1.92 3.79
N THR A 36 2.85 -3.15 3.44
CA THR A 36 2.85 -3.67 2.06
C THR A 36 2.00 -2.81 1.13
N LEU A 37 0.77 -2.47 1.52
CA LEU A 37 -0.12 -1.65 0.70
C LEU A 37 0.45 -0.25 0.45
N LYS A 38 0.99 0.39 1.49
CA LYS A 38 1.62 1.71 1.34
C LYS A 38 2.81 1.66 0.39
N ARG A 39 3.70 0.67 0.58
CA ARG A 39 4.89 0.49 -0.26
C ARG A 39 4.52 0.14 -1.70
N GLY A 40 3.56 -0.76 -1.88
CA GLY A 40 3.04 -1.15 -3.19
C GLY A 40 2.48 0.03 -3.96
N LEU A 41 1.61 0.84 -3.35
CA LEU A 41 1.09 2.03 -4.02
C LEU A 41 2.20 3.04 -4.35
N GLN A 42 3.20 3.20 -3.47
CA GLN A 42 4.34 4.09 -3.67
C GLN A 42 5.22 3.66 -4.85
N GLU A 43 5.50 2.36 -4.98
CA GLU A 43 6.30 1.86 -6.09
C GLU A 43 5.53 1.87 -7.41
N MET A 44 4.22 1.59 -7.37
CA MET A 44 3.37 1.68 -8.57
C MET A 44 3.28 3.12 -9.11
N ILE A 45 3.22 4.15 -8.26
CA ILE A 45 3.19 5.54 -8.71
C ILE A 45 4.57 6.02 -9.18
N ASP A 46 5.63 5.63 -8.47
CA ASP A 46 7.02 5.96 -8.84
C ASP A 46 7.36 5.39 -10.22
N HIS A 47 7.05 4.11 -10.45
CA HIS A 47 7.28 3.43 -11.72
C HIS A 47 6.49 4.04 -12.88
N ARG A 48 5.26 4.54 -12.66
CA ARG A 48 4.46 5.18 -13.72
C ARG A 48 4.93 6.59 -14.06
N THR A 49 5.55 7.27 -13.10
CA THR A 49 5.91 8.68 -13.23
C THR A 49 7.40 8.87 -13.48
N ASP A 50 8.13 7.77 -13.62
CA ASP A 50 9.59 7.73 -13.81
C ASP A 50 10.29 8.53 -12.70
N GLY A 51 9.87 8.34 -11.46
CA GLY A 51 10.51 8.91 -10.27
C GLY A 51 9.59 9.26 -9.11
N SER A 52 10.21 9.67 -7.99
CA SER A 52 9.54 9.87 -6.70
C SER A 52 8.90 11.26 -6.56
N TYR A 53 8.05 11.64 -7.50
CA TYR A 53 7.34 12.93 -7.47
C TYR A 53 6.16 12.94 -6.51
N TYR A 54 5.73 11.76 -6.05
CA TYR A 54 4.54 11.59 -5.24
C TYR A 54 4.86 10.85 -3.95
N THR A 55 4.11 11.14 -2.90
CA THR A 55 4.23 10.49 -1.60
C THR A 55 2.89 9.87 -1.21
N VAL A 56 2.92 8.59 -0.86
CA VAL A 56 1.77 7.85 -0.35
C VAL A 56 1.77 7.85 1.18
N LYS A 57 0.63 8.17 1.80
CA LYS A 57 0.44 8.12 3.25
C LYS A 57 -0.89 7.50 3.62
N TRP A 58 -0.93 6.87 4.78
CA TRP A 58 -2.20 6.50 5.42
C TRP A 58 -2.94 7.76 5.85
N SER A 59 -4.26 7.74 5.68
CA SER A 59 -5.15 8.75 6.27
C SER A 59 -5.05 8.77 7.78
N ALA A 60 -5.49 9.86 8.42
CA ALA A 60 -5.44 10.02 9.88
C ALA A 60 -6.18 8.90 10.65
N ASN A 61 -7.19 8.27 10.04
CA ASN A 61 -7.92 7.14 10.61
C ASN A 61 -7.34 5.75 10.25
N GLY A 62 -6.26 5.69 9.45
CA GLY A 62 -5.59 4.45 9.04
C GLY A 62 -6.39 3.57 8.06
N LYS A 63 -7.51 4.06 7.52
CA LYS A 63 -8.44 3.24 6.71
C LYS A 63 -8.14 3.27 5.22
N ARG A 64 -7.55 4.36 4.72
CA ARG A 64 -7.32 4.60 3.29
C ARG A 64 -5.93 5.17 3.03
N LEU A 65 -5.50 5.09 1.78
CA LEU A 65 -4.23 5.69 1.33
C LEU A 65 -4.50 6.99 0.57
N GLU A 66 -3.75 8.03 0.89
CA GLU A 66 -3.78 9.35 0.29
C GLU A 66 -2.47 9.59 -0.46
N VAL A 67 -2.57 10.20 -1.64
CA VAL A 67 -1.44 10.51 -2.52
C VAL A 67 -1.22 12.02 -2.50
N PHE A 68 0.02 12.41 -2.28
CA PHE A 68 0.47 13.80 -2.22
C PHE A 68 1.51 14.07 -3.29
N ASP A 69 1.52 15.28 -3.85
CA ASP A 69 2.57 15.73 -4.77
C ASP A 69 3.80 16.28 -4.03
N ILE A 70 4.77 16.80 -4.81
CA ILE A 70 5.99 17.46 -4.30
C ILE A 70 5.70 18.70 -3.44
N TYR A 71 4.55 19.35 -3.61
CA TYR A 71 4.11 20.52 -2.84
C TYR A 71 3.37 20.12 -1.56
N ARG A 72 3.16 18.82 -1.34
CA ARG A 72 2.40 18.23 -0.22
C ARG A 72 0.90 18.50 -0.33
N ASP A 73 0.42 18.83 -1.52
CA ASP A 73 -1.00 18.91 -1.80
C ASP A 73 -1.56 17.50 -2.05
N ARG A 74 -2.72 17.20 -1.47
CA ARG A 74 -3.39 15.92 -1.69
C ARG A 74 -4.03 15.92 -3.07
N ILE A 75 -3.47 15.13 -3.98
CA ILE A 75 -3.96 15.02 -5.36
C ILE A 75 -4.93 13.85 -5.55
N GLY A 76 -4.93 12.89 -4.63
CA GLY A 76 -5.67 11.64 -4.80
C GLY A 76 -5.78 10.81 -3.53
N GLN A 77 -6.63 9.79 -3.59
CA GLN A 77 -6.78 8.79 -2.55
C GLN A 77 -7.31 7.48 -3.14
N VAL A 78 -7.05 6.37 -2.45
CA VAL A 78 -7.66 5.07 -2.71
C VAL A 78 -8.58 4.73 -1.55
N GLU A 79 -9.88 4.65 -1.80
CA GLU A 79 -10.85 4.32 -0.77
C GLU A 79 -11.06 2.81 -0.62
N PRO A 80 -11.28 2.33 0.62
CA PRO A 80 -11.70 0.95 0.85
C PRO A 80 -13.14 0.71 0.41
N GLU A 81 -13.45 -0.54 0.10
CA GLU A 81 -14.82 -1.04 -0.14
C GLU A 81 -15.45 -1.53 1.16
N SER A 82 -14.63 -1.99 2.11
CA SER A 82 -15.03 -2.36 3.47
C SER A 82 -14.62 -1.26 4.48
N ASP A 83 -14.40 -1.61 5.75
CA ASP A 83 -14.00 -0.64 6.78
C ASP A 83 -12.61 -0.03 6.54
N SER A 84 -11.67 -0.79 5.97
CA SER A 84 -10.29 -0.35 5.69
C SER A 84 -9.67 -1.12 4.54
N LEU A 85 -8.63 -0.54 3.91
CA LEU A 85 -7.87 -1.21 2.86
C LEU A 85 -7.18 -2.48 3.37
N VAL A 86 -6.81 -2.51 4.65
CA VAL A 86 -6.25 -3.71 5.29
C VAL A 86 -7.31 -4.82 5.34
N GLN A 87 -8.54 -4.50 5.77
CA GLN A 87 -9.63 -5.47 5.77
C GLN A 87 -9.98 -5.94 4.34
N ASP A 88 -9.96 -5.03 3.38
CA ASP A 88 -10.17 -5.39 1.99
C ASP A 88 -9.09 -6.35 1.48
N PHE A 89 -7.85 -6.19 1.89
CA PHE A 89 -6.75 -7.07 1.52
C PHE A 89 -6.88 -8.46 2.13
N HIS A 90 -7.43 -8.56 3.36
CA HIS A 90 -7.81 -9.85 3.94
C HIS A 90 -8.91 -10.55 3.14
N ASN A 91 -9.87 -9.78 2.60
CA ASN A 91 -10.97 -10.32 1.83
C ASN A 91 -10.52 -10.74 0.41
N SER A 92 -9.77 -9.88 -0.27
CA SER A 92 -9.25 -10.12 -1.62
C SER A 92 -8.11 -9.14 -1.95
N ASP A 93 -6.88 -9.62 -1.81
CA ASP A 93 -5.65 -8.92 -2.20
C ASP A 93 -5.69 -8.38 -3.65
N GLN A 94 -6.08 -9.22 -4.60
CA GLN A 94 -6.17 -8.88 -6.03
C GLN A 94 -7.09 -7.69 -6.32
N LEU A 95 -8.23 -7.58 -5.63
CA LEU A 95 -9.16 -6.46 -5.80
C LEU A 95 -8.57 -5.15 -5.27
N VAL A 96 -7.73 -5.20 -4.23
CA VAL A 96 -7.03 -4.02 -3.73
C VAL A 96 -6.01 -3.52 -4.76
N TRP A 97 -5.19 -4.42 -5.31
CA TRP A 97 -4.20 -4.03 -6.33
C TRP A 97 -4.84 -3.49 -7.62
N ASN A 98 -5.94 -4.09 -8.06
CA ASN A 98 -6.69 -3.57 -9.20
C ASN A 98 -7.22 -2.14 -8.93
N ARG A 99 -7.74 -1.88 -7.72
CA ARG A 99 -8.15 -0.52 -7.35
C ARG A 99 -7.00 0.46 -7.33
N PHE A 100 -5.80 0.04 -6.93
CA PHE A 100 -4.60 0.88 -6.99
C PHE A 100 -4.26 1.24 -8.44
N ASP A 101 -4.26 0.26 -9.35
CA ASP A 101 -4.05 0.51 -10.78
C ASP A 101 -5.06 1.51 -11.35
N ILE A 102 -6.35 1.32 -11.05
CA ILE A 102 -7.43 2.22 -11.51
C ILE A 102 -7.24 3.64 -10.96
N ALA A 103 -6.98 3.77 -9.65
CA ALA A 103 -6.79 5.07 -9.01
C ALA A 103 -5.57 5.81 -9.60
N LEU A 104 -4.45 5.12 -9.79
CA LEU A 104 -3.24 5.71 -10.37
C LEU A 104 -3.45 6.15 -11.82
N ARG A 105 -4.17 5.37 -12.64
CA ARG A 105 -4.53 5.80 -14.00
C ARG A 105 -5.31 7.11 -13.99
N GLN A 106 -6.28 7.25 -13.10
CA GLN A 106 -7.06 8.48 -13.00
C GLN A 106 -6.24 9.70 -12.53
N LEU A 107 -5.22 9.46 -11.70
CA LEU A 107 -4.36 10.52 -11.17
C LEU A 107 -3.31 10.99 -12.18
N ILE A 108 -2.68 10.07 -12.91
CA ILE A 108 -1.52 10.37 -13.77
C ILE A 108 -1.93 10.65 -15.23
N SER A 109 -3.09 10.17 -15.69
CA SER A 109 -3.57 10.49 -17.05
C SER A 109 -4.10 11.91 -17.24
N ARG A 110 -3.75 12.86 -16.35
CA ARG A 110 -4.13 14.26 -16.43
C ARG A 110 -3.05 15.13 -17.03
#